data_AF-A0A7C4JXD2-F1
#
_entry.id   AF-A0A7C4JXD2-F1
#
_cell.length_a   1.000
_cell.length_b   1.000
_cell.length_c   1.000
_cell.angle_alpha   90.00
_cell.angle_beta   90.00
_cell.angle_gamma   90.00
#
_symmetry.space_group_name_H-M   'P 1'
#
loop_
_entity.id
_entity.type
_entity.pdbx_description
1 polymer ?
#
loop_
_entity_poly.entity_id
_entity_poly.type
_entity_poly.pdbx_seq_one_letter_code
_entity_poly.pdbx_strand_id
1 'polypeptide(L)'
;MDNISAVKVLVDNEKGLSADERVKLVDGTDSIYIDSRLDYHKRLARRQTASFVLLVLFALFAFGVVMFANADTFTAGVLKGLVAGYLAALLVLVPKTTKNHSRIAFVISVVKQINSPKQA
;
A
#
# COMPACT_ATOMS: atom_id res chain seq x y z
N MET A 1 -24.61 18.63 9.15
CA MET A 1 -23.38 18.02 9.71
C MET A 1 -22.26 18.96 9.37
N ASP A 2 -21.54 19.47 10.38
CA ASP A 2 -20.46 20.42 10.14
C ASP A 2 -19.31 19.71 9.41
N ASN A 3 -18.65 20.40 8.48
CA ASN A 3 -17.55 19.84 7.67
C ASN A 3 -16.46 19.20 8.54
N ILE A 4 -16.22 19.76 9.72
CA ILE A 4 -15.28 19.26 10.73
C ILE A 4 -15.72 17.89 11.28
N SER A 5 -17.02 17.67 11.50
CA SER A 5 -17.57 16.39 11.95
C SER A 5 -17.39 15.29 10.91
N ALA A 6 -17.57 15.63 9.62
CA ALA A 6 -17.39 14.68 8.52
C ALA A 6 -15.91 14.29 8.33
N VAL A 7 -14.98 15.25 8.42
CA VAL A 7 -13.53 15.01 8.38
C VAL A 7 -13.09 14.11 9.55
N LYS A 8 -13.57 14.39 10.76
CA LYS A 8 -13.24 13.59 11.94
C LYS A 8 -13.67 12.12 11.81
N VAL A 9 -14.88 11.86 11.29
CA VAL A 9 -15.36 10.49 11.03
C VAL A 9 -14.51 9.77 9.98
N LEU A 10 -14.07 10.47 8.92
CA LEU A 10 -13.21 9.88 7.89
C LEU A 10 -11.81 9.55 8.42
N VAL A 11 -11.23 10.45 9.20
CA VAL A 11 -9.90 10.30 9.81
C VAL A 11 -9.92 9.19 10.88
N ASP A 12 -10.97 9.12 11.69
CA ASP A 12 -11.06 8.12 12.76
C ASP A 12 -11.22 6.69 12.23
N ASN A 13 -11.88 6.53 11.08
CA ASN A 13 -12.06 5.25 10.41
C ASN A 13 -10.80 4.71 9.72
N GLU A 14 -9.76 5.53 9.50
CA GLU A 14 -8.53 5.08 8.85
C GLU A 14 -7.42 4.70 9.83
N LYS A 15 -7.29 3.39 10.09
CA LYS A 15 -6.29 2.81 11.00
C LYS A 15 -4.82 3.03 10.58
N GLY A 16 -4.56 3.62 9.42
CA GLY A 16 -3.22 3.83 8.87
C GLY A 16 -2.60 5.21 9.09
N LEU A 17 -3.33 6.19 9.63
CA LEU A 17 -2.79 7.53 9.93
C LEU A 17 -2.13 7.56 11.31
N SER A 18 -0.96 8.19 11.39
CA SER A 18 -0.30 8.51 12.66
C SER A 18 -1.15 9.48 13.49
N ALA A 19 -1.03 9.43 14.82
CA ALA A 19 -1.76 10.31 15.75
C ALA A 19 -1.55 11.80 15.40
N ASP A 20 -0.31 12.18 15.06
CA ASP A 20 0.02 13.55 14.64
C ASP A 20 -0.65 13.98 13.33
N GLU A 21 -0.86 13.06 12.40
CA GLU A 21 -1.54 13.35 11.14
C GLU A 21 -3.03 13.54 11.32
N ARG A 22 -3.62 12.76 12.22
CA ARG A 22 -5.05 12.86 12.56
C ARG A 22 -5.37 14.24 13.13
N VAL A 23 -4.54 14.72 14.06
CA VAL A 23 -4.71 16.04 14.67
C VAL A 23 -4.59 17.14 13.61
N LYS A 24 -3.56 17.09 12.76
CA LYS A 24 -3.31 18.10 11.71
C LYS A 24 -4.39 18.12 10.61
N LEU A 25 -4.99 16.97 10.29
CA LEU A 25 -6.09 16.91 9.31
C LEU A 25 -7.42 17.42 9.87
N VAL A 26 -7.64 17.30 11.18
CA VAL A 26 -8.85 17.80 11.86
C VAL A 26 -8.75 19.31 12.15
N ASP A 27 -7.56 19.81 12.49
CA ASP A 27 -7.31 21.23 12.77
C ASP A 27 -7.32 22.13 11.52
N GLY A 28 -7.57 21.56 10.32
CA GLY A 28 -7.68 22.33 9.08
C GLY A 28 -6.35 22.98 8.66
N THR A 29 -5.22 22.32 8.96
CA THR A 29 -3.91 22.93 8.73
C THR A 29 -3.55 22.94 7.24
N ASP A 30 -3.16 24.14 6.78
CA ASP A 30 -2.43 24.53 5.58
C ASP A 30 -2.43 23.54 4.39
N SER A 31 -3.00 23.96 3.25
CA SER A 31 -3.10 23.14 2.03
C SER A 31 -1.75 22.60 1.55
N ILE A 32 -0.66 23.30 1.85
CA ILE A 32 0.73 22.90 1.56
C ILE A 32 1.11 21.63 2.32
N TYR A 33 0.71 21.49 3.58
CA TYR A 33 0.98 20.30 4.39
C TYR A 33 0.21 19.08 3.88
N ILE A 34 -1.08 19.29 3.54
CA ILE A 34 -1.94 18.23 2.99
C ILE A 34 -1.38 17.71 1.66
N ASP A 35 -0.94 18.60 0.77
CA ASP A 35 -0.37 18.20 -0.52
C ASP A 35 0.95 17.46 -0.38
N SER A 36 1.84 17.91 0.53
CA SER A 36 3.08 17.20 0.84
C SER A 36 2.85 15.78 1.36
N ARG A 37 1.89 15.57 2.28
CA ARG A 37 1.57 14.22 2.78
C ARG A 37 0.86 13.36 1.74
N LEU A 38 -0.04 13.94 0.93
CA LEU A 38 -0.67 13.23 -0.18
C LEU A 38 0.38 12.70 -1.18
N ASP A 39 1.34 13.54 -1.57
CA ASP A 39 2.42 13.14 -2.47
C ASP A 39 3.36 12.12 -1.84
N TYR A 40 3.65 12.24 -0.55
CA TYR A 40 4.42 11.25 0.21
C TYR A 40 3.74 9.86 0.15
N HIS A 41 2.46 9.77 0.47
CA HIS A 41 1.73 8.49 0.46
C HIS A 41 1.55 7.94 -0.95
N LYS A 42 1.28 8.79 -1.96
CA LYS A 42 1.23 8.37 -3.37
C LYS A 42 2.59 7.85 -3.86
N ARG A 43 3.69 8.49 -3.49
CA ARG A 43 5.05 8.05 -3.85
C ARG A 43 5.39 6.74 -3.15
N LEU A 44 5.02 6.58 -1.89
CA LEU A 44 5.23 5.35 -1.13
C LEU A 44 4.44 4.18 -1.72
N ALA A 45 3.16 4.40 -2.04
CA ALA A 45 2.32 3.41 -2.71
C ALA A 45 2.93 2.99 -4.06
N ARG A 46 3.35 3.94 -4.91
CA ARG A 46 4.02 3.63 -6.18
C ARG A 46 5.30 2.82 -6.00
N ARG A 47 6.13 3.18 -5.01
CA ARG A 47 7.37 2.43 -4.70
C ARG A 47 7.07 1.03 -4.22
N GLN A 48 6.10 0.85 -3.32
CA GLN A 48 5.68 -0.47 -2.87
C GLN A 48 5.13 -1.33 -4.02
N THR A 49 4.32 -0.75 -4.92
CA THR A 49 3.83 -1.45 -6.10
C THR A 49 4.99 -1.86 -7.01
N ALA A 50 5.95 -0.97 -7.27
CA ALA A 50 7.12 -1.30 -8.10
C ALA A 50 7.98 -2.41 -7.47
N SER A 51 8.27 -2.32 -6.17
CA SER A 51 8.98 -3.36 -5.43
C SER A 51 8.23 -4.70 -5.44
N PHE A 52 6.90 -4.69 -5.35
CA PHE A 52 6.08 -5.89 -5.46
C PHE A 52 6.17 -6.53 -6.84
N VAL A 53 6.02 -5.73 -7.90
CA VAL A 53 6.17 -6.23 -9.28
C VAL A 53 7.54 -6.88 -9.45
N LEU A 54 8.60 -6.24 -8.93
CA LEU A 54 9.95 -6.81 -8.95
C LEU A 54 10.03 -8.15 -8.20
N LEU A 55 9.47 -8.22 -6.98
CA LEU A 55 9.46 -9.44 -6.18
C LEU A 55 8.72 -10.60 -6.87
N VAL A 56 7.58 -10.32 -7.51
CA VAL A 56 6.83 -11.32 -8.27
C VAL A 56 7.64 -11.80 -9.48
N LEU A 57 8.27 -10.89 -10.23
CA LEU A 57 9.13 -11.25 -11.37
C LEU A 57 10.31 -12.12 -10.92
N PHE A 58 10.98 -11.76 -9.82
CA PHE A 58 12.05 -12.56 -9.24
C PHE A 58 11.56 -13.94 -8.78
N ALA A 59 10.38 -14.02 -8.16
CA ALA A 59 9.81 -15.29 -7.72
C ALA A 59 9.44 -16.18 -8.91
N LEU A 60 8.90 -15.61 -9.99
CA LEU A 60 8.64 -16.34 -11.25
C LEU A 60 9.93 -16.83 -11.91
N PHE A 61 10.98 -16.00 -11.92
CA PHE A 61 12.29 -16.40 -12.43
C PHE A 61 12.89 -17.54 -11.61
N ALA A 62 12.86 -17.44 -10.28
CA ALA A 62 13.30 -18.50 -9.38
C ALA A 62 12.50 -19.79 -9.58
N PHE A 63 11.18 -19.69 -9.77
CA PHE A 63 10.34 -20.83 -10.10
C PHE A 63 10.75 -21.49 -11.42
N GLY A 64 11.01 -20.70 -12.46
CA GLY A 64 11.53 -21.18 -13.73
C GLY A 64 12.83 -21.94 -13.56
N VAL A 65 13.83 -21.34 -12.90
CA VAL A 65 15.15 -21.98 -12.66
C VAL A 65 14.99 -23.30 -11.90
N VAL A 66 14.18 -23.34 -10.85
CA VAL A 66 13.95 -24.55 -10.04
C VAL A 66 13.20 -25.63 -10.81
N MET A 67 12.30 -25.26 -11.73
CA MET A 67 11.57 -26.24 -12.55
C MET A 67 12.45 -26.95 -13.58
N PHE A 68 13.49 -26.29 -14.08
CA PHE A 68 14.43 -26.81 -15.09
C PHE A 68 15.80 -27.21 -14.52
N ALA A 69 16.01 -27.10 -13.21
CA ALA A 69 17.24 -27.53 -12.57
C ALA A 69 17.38 -29.06 -12.62
N ASN A 70 18.52 -29.54 -13.12
CA ASN A 70 18.91 -30.95 -13.03
C ASN A 70 19.40 -31.25 -11.60
N ALA A 71 18.45 -31.51 -10.70
CA ALA A 71 18.69 -31.99 -9.35
C ALA A 71 18.07 -33.39 -9.17
N ASP A 72 18.48 -34.11 -8.12
CA ASP A 72 17.82 -35.35 -7.74
C ASP A 72 16.33 -35.10 -7.40
N THR A 73 15.49 -36.11 -7.58
CA THR A 73 14.02 -36.02 -7.47
C THR A 73 13.55 -35.52 -6.11
N PHE A 74 14.26 -35.86 -5.04
CA PHE A 74 13.92 -35.41 -3.69
C PHE A 74 14.21 -33.91 -3.52
N THR A 75 15.44 -33.47 -3.86
CA THR A 75 15.84 -32.06 -3.81
C THR A 75 14.97 -31.19 -4.70
N ALA A 76 14.68 -31.64 -5.93
CA ALA A 76 13.81 -30.94 -6.86
C ALA A 76 12.37 -30.81 -6.31
N GLY A 77 11.83 -31.86 -5.68
CA GLY A 77 10.50 -31.83 -5.07
C GLY A 77 10.40 -30.81 -3.94
N VAL A 78 11.39 -30.79 -3.04
CA VAL A 78 11.46 -29.85 -1.91
C VAL A 78 11.56 -28.40 -2.40
N LEU A 79 12.48 -28.12 -3.34
CA LEU A 79 12.67 -26.77 -3.90
C LEU A 79 11.41 -26.27 -4.61
N LYS A 80 10.74 -27.11 -5.41
CA LYS A 80 9.48 -26.75 -6.08
C LYS A 80 8.38 -26.42 -5.09
N GLY A 81 8.23 -27.22 -4.03
CA GLY A 81 7.25 -26.98 -2.97
C GLY A 81 7.53 -25.66 -2.22
N LEU A 82 8.80 -25.38 -1.90
CA LEU A 82 9.19 -24.19 -1.17
C LEU A 82 8.96 -22.92 -2.00
N VAL A 83 9.33 -22.93 -3.29
CA VAL A 83 9.10 -21.79 -4.19
C VAL A 83 7.60 -21.58 -4.44
N ALA A 84 6.83 -22.65 -4.64
CA ALA A 84 5.37 -22.56 -4.79
C ALA A 84 4.69 -21.97 -3.55
N GLY A 85 5.11 -22.40 -2.35
CA GLY A 85 4.63 -21.86 -1.08
C GLY A 85 4.97 -20.37 -0.90
N TYR A 86 6.21 -19.99 -1.24
CA TYR A 86 6.63 -18.58 -1.19
C TYR A 86 5.85 -17.70 -2.17
N LEU A 87 5.60 -18.20 -3.38
CA LEU A 87 4.81 -17.50 -4.39
C LEU A 87 3.35 -17.31 -3.95
N ALA A 88 2.74 -18.35 -3.36
CA ALA A 88 1.40 -18.27 -2.78
C ALA A 88 1.34 -17.26 -1.62
N ALA A 89 2.33 -17.25 -0.73
CA ALA A 89 2.39 -16.30 0.38
C ALA A 89 2.50 -14.85 -0.10
N LEU A 90 3.34 -14.59 -1.12
CA LEU A 90 3.47 -13.27 -1.75
C LEU A 90 2.15 -12.79 -2.37
N LEU A 91 1.42 -13.67 -3.04
CA LEU A 91 0.12 -13.33 -3.65
C LEU A 91 -0.96 -13.01 -2.62
N VAL A 92 -0.89 -13.56 -1.40
CA VAL A 92 -1.90 -13.32 -0.35
C VAL A 92 -1.57 -12.10 0.52
N LEU A 93 -0.30 -11.92 0.89
CA LEU A 93 0.12 -10.89 1.84
C LEU A 93 0.23 -9.50 1.21
N VAL A 94 0.70 -9.42 -0.03
CA VAL A 94 1.04 -8.13 -0.64
C VAL A 94 -0.17 -7.31 -1.16
N PRO A 95 -1.28 -7.91 -1.63
CA PRO A 95 -2.48 -7.12 -1.96
C PRO A 95 -3.05 -6.42 -0.72
N LYS A 96 -2.86 -6.99 0.48
CA LYS A 96 -3.36 -6.40 1.73
C LYS A 96 -2.55 -5.18 2.15
N THR A 97 -1.23 -5.22 2.00
CA THR A 97 -0.35 -4.10 2.37
C THR A 97 -0.44 -2.94 1.39
N THR A 98 -0.47 -3.23 0.09
CA THR A 98 -0.61 -2.20 -0.97
C THR A 98 -1.97 -1.48 -0.92
N LYS A 99 -3.08 -2.22 -0.68
CA LYS A 99 -4.42 -1.62 -0.55
C LYS A 99 -4.53 -0.63 0.61
N ASN A 100 -3.78 -0.81 1.69
CA ASN A 100 -3.85 0.09 2.84
C ASN A 100 -3.32 1.49 2.52
N HIS A 101 -2.23 1.63 1.78
CA HIS A 101 -1.70 2.96 1.46
C HIS A 101 -2.50 3.71 0.39
N SER A 102 -3.10 2.99 -0.56
CA SER A 102 -4.05 3.59 -1.51
C SER A 102 -5.30 4.13 -0.82
N ARG A 103 -5.77 3.44 0.23
CA ARG A 103 -6.94 3.85 1.01
C ARG A 103 -6.67 5.11 1.84
N ILE A 104 -5.49 5.21 2.45
CA ILE A 104 -5.03 6.41 3.17
C ILE A 104 -4.95 7.62 2.23
N ALA A 105 -4.36 7.45 1.04
CA ALA A 105 -4.27 8.53 0.05
C ALA A 105 -5.65 9.01 -0.43
N PHE A 106 -6.63 8.10 -0.53
CA PHE A 106 -8.00 8.44 -0.86
C PHE A 106 -8.65 9.29 0.25
N VAL A 107 -8.51 8.89 1.52
CA VAL A 107 -9.08 9.65 2.64
C VAL A 107 -8.48 11.04 2.76
N ILE A 108 -7.16 11.19 2.60
CA ILE A 108 -6.50 12.51 2.57
C ILE A 108 -7.04 13.36 1.41
N SER A 109 -7.29 12.77 0.23
CA SER A 109 -7.86 13.50 -0.91
C SER A 109 -9.29 13.98 -0.68
N VAL A 110 -10.11 13.17 0.01
CA VAL A 110 -11.50 13.52 0.36
C VAL A 110 -11.50 14.64 1.41
N VAL A 111 -10.61 14.57 2.41
CA VAL A 111 -10.43 15.65 3.39
C VAL A 111 -9.98 16.95 2.71
N LYS A 112 -9.09 16.88 1.72
CA LYS A 112 -8.70 18.05 0.92
C LYS A 112 -9.89 18.65 0.18
N GLN A 113 -10.73 17.84 -0.46
CA GLN A 113 -11.92 18.33 -1.18
C GLN A 113 -12.94 18.99 -0.24
N ILE A 114 -13.10 18.47 0.98
CA ILE A 114 -14.01 19.04 1.98
C ILE A 114 -13.48 20.38 2.51
N ASN A 115 -12.17 20.50 2.76
CA ASN A 115 -11.54 21.71 3.29
C ASN A 115 -11.22 22.76 2.21
N SER A 116 -11.20 22.38 0.93
CA SER A 116 -10.91 23.29 -0.19
C SER A 116 -11.68 22.86 -1.46
N PRO A 117 -13.00 23.16 -1.53
CA PRO A 117 -13.85 22.77 -2.67
C PRO A 117 -13.53 23.50 -3.99
N LYS A 118 -12.53 24.38 -4.02
CA LYS A 118 -12.07 25.07 -5.25
C LYS A 118 -10.68 24.60 -5.62
N GLN A 119 -10.62 23.55 -6.43
CA GLN A 119 -9.64 23.35 -7.51
C GLN A 119 -10.05 22.06 -8.24
N ALA A 120 -11.20 22.13 -8.90
CA ALA A 120 -11.56 21.27 -10.03
C ALA A 120 -11.31 22.07 -11.31
#